data_AF-A0A841BSE4-F1
#
_entry.id   AF-A0A841BSE4-F1
#
_cell.length_a   1.000
_cell.length_b   1.000
_cell.length_c   1.000
_cell.angle_alpha   90.00
_cell.angle_beta   90.00
_cell.angle_gamma   90.00
#
_symmetry.space_group_name_H-M   'P 1'
#
loop_
_entity.id
_entity.type
_entity.pdbx_description
1 polymer ?
#
loop_
_entity_poly.entity_id
_entity_poly.type
_entity_poly.pdbx_seq_one_letter_code
_entity_poly.pdbx_strand_id
1 'polypeptide(L)'
;MDTVPAPRPGAPTPGRHRPAIAALLATVLTVVLIAAIGLLTGRSAYAATLFGDDFTDGDTAGWSKSGGAWSVVADGSNALTQSKVDTDSARLFAGTASWTAYTVQARVKPLSFGSGGFVAVLARAAGSTTFYRVALRSGNLVELQAVRSGTVTVLGSLSRSITLGEWYQVGVEVSGTTVRGYLNGTLFATGTSTAAASGRIGVQTGYATARFDDVIVTTGVTPSPSAPASGSASPSPPASPSASASIPPSPSPSVPPASSAVVAKDGSGTHTTVQAAVDSAPANRTTPWVIAIKPGTYHEPVTIPSDRTYLTFLGLGAGPADVVISYDRANGTTKPEGGTYGTSGSASVTIDGDGFTARNLTFANTFDEAGHPEIANKQAVAVLTRADRLVFDNVRFLGNQDTLYHNSSSVDVVGRAYFRQCYVEGDVDFIFGRGTGVFDRCEIKSLDRGSSSNNGYVTAASTSIANPYGYLFTHCTLTSPAAAKSVYLGRPWHPGGDVNAIAQVVFRDSTLGAHILDAPWTDMSGFSWRDARFFEHANTGPGSVIGVDRPQLSSAQAAALTPQAYLAGNDGWNPIY
;
A
#
# COMPACT_ATOMS: atom_id res chain seq x y z
N MET A 1 -74.98 -8.41 -34.24
CA MET A 1 -76.17 -8.43 -33.37
C MET A 1 -76.88 -9.74 -33.65
N ASP A 2 -76.90 -10.73 -32.76
CA ASP A 2 -76.39 -10.73 -31.36
C ASP A 2 -75.61 -12.01 -31.00
N THR A 3 -75.37 -12.23 -29.70
CA THR A 3 -74.17 -12.92 -29.18
C THR A 3 -74.43 -14.29 -28.55
N VAL A 4 -73.47 -15.22 -28.78
CA VAL A 4 -72.87 -16.15 -27.78
C VAL A 4 -73.82 -17.06 -26.98
N PRO A 5 -73.63 -18.39 -27.08
CA PRO A 5 -73.15 -19.12 -25.90
C PRO A 5 -72.06 -20.17 -26.20
N ALA A 6 -71.33 -20.55 -25.14
CA ALA A 6 -70.39 -21.68 -25.13
C ALA A 6 -70.78 -22.68 -24.01
N PRO A 7 -70.33 -23.94 -24.10
CA PRO A 7 -70.14 -24.75 -22.89
C PRO A 7 -68.78 -25.48 -22.82
N ARG A 8 -68.38 -25.79 -21.58
CA ARG A 8 -67.34 -26.76 -21.16
C ARG A 8 -68.03 -28.04 -20.63
N PRO A 9 -67.31 -29.03 -20.03
CA PRO A 9 -66.16 -29.81 -20.50
C PRO A 9 -66.45 -31.34 -20.42
N GLY A 10 -65.48 -32.20 -20.78
CA GLY A 10 -65.56 -33.65 -20.53
C GLY A 10 -64.20 -34.38 -20.52
N ALA A 11 -64.05 -35.35 -19.61
CA ALA A 11 -62.92 -36.28 -19.40
C ALA A 11 -63.45 -37.49 -18.56
N PRO A 12 -62.70 -38.58 -18.25
CA PRO A 12 -61.28 -38.85 -18.52
C PRO A 12 -60.89 -40.32 -18.95
N THR A 13 -59.59 -40.54 -19.25
CA THR A 13 -58.81 -41.82 -19.06
C THR A 13 -59.18 -43.09 -19.88
N PRO A 14 -58.35 -44.17 -19.89
CA PRO A 14 -56.88 -44.23 -20.08
C PRO A 14 -56.41 -45.34 -21.07
N GLY A 15 -55.12 -45.35 -21.46
CA GLY A 15 -54.50 -46.46 -22.23
C GLY A 15 -52.97 -46.52 -22.08
N ARG A 16 -52.36 -47.71 -22.15
CA ARG A 16 -50.92 -47.98 -21.91
C ARG A 16 -50.19 -48.55 -23.15
N HIS A 17 -48.85 -48.54 -23.06
CA HIS A 17 -47.84 -49.40 -23.73
C HIS A 17 -47.07 -48.86 -24.96
N ARG A 18 -45.74 -48.93 -24.84
CA ARG A 18 -44.67 -49.00 -25.86
C ARG A 18 -44.12 -50.46 -25.87
N PRO A 19 -43.02 -50.87 -26.57
CA PRO A 19 -42.28 -50.29 -27.71
C PRO A 19 -41.95 -51.29 -28.87
N ALA A 20 -41.49 -50.77 -30.03
CA ALA A 20 -40.43 -51.31 -30.92
C ALA A 20 -40.17 -50.24 -32.03
N ILE A 21 -38.98 -49.81 -32.46
CA ILE A 21 -37.62 -50.36 -32.70
C ILE A 21 -37.41 -50.87 -34.13
N ALA A 22 -36.31 -50.36 -34.74
CA ALA A 22 -35.59 -50.77 -35.96
C ALA A 22 -35.78 -49.91 -37.24
N ALA A 23 -34.79 -49.73 -38.12
CA ALA A 23 -33.33 -49.49 -37.96
C ALA A 23 -32.67 -49.32 -39.35
N LEU A 24 -31.65 -48.45 -39.48
CA LEU A 24 -30.61 -48.61 -40.52
C LEU A 24 -29.29 -47.93 -40.09
N LEU A 25 -28.17 -48.66 -40.21
CA LEU A 25 -26.78 -48.18 -40.17
C LEU A 25 -26.22 -48.25 -41.62
N ALA A 26 -24.99 -47.88 -41.99
CA ALA A 26 -23.75 -47.49 -41.29
C ALA A 26 -23.06 -46.35 -42.10
N THR A 27 -21.81 -45.88 -41.90
CA THR A 27 -20.50 -46.45 -41.48
C THR A 27 -19.74 -45.44 -40.58
N VAL A 28 -19.03 -45.81 -39.49
CA VAL A 28 -17.73 -46.55 -39.41
C VAL A 28 -16.60 -45.74 -40.11
N LEU A 29 -15.41 -45.47 -39.55
CA LEU A 29 -14.57 -46.03 -38.45
C LEU A 29 -14.30 -44.90 -37.38
N THR A 30 -13.52 -44.94 -36.27
CA THR A 30 -12.58 -45.88 -35.61
C THR A 30 -12.51 -45.58 -34.09
N VAL A 31 -12.48 -46.58 -33.19
CA VAL A 31 -12.09 -46.43 -31.75
C VAL A 31 -11.45 -47.75 -31.24
N VAL A 32 -10.69 -47.70 -30.12
CA VAL A 32 -10.10 -48.82 -29.33
C VAL A 32 -8.79 -49.39 -29.93
N LEU A 33 -7.62 -49.26 -29.30
CA LEU A 33 -7.24 -49.93 -28.04
C LEU A 33 -6.26 -49.11 -27.15
N ILE A 34 -6.00 -49.62 -25.95
CA ILE A 34 -5.30 -48.95 -24.83
C ILE A 34 -3.77 -49.12 -24.90
N ALA A 35 -3.02 -48.06 -24.58
CA ALA A 35 -1.65 -48.13 -24.09
C ALA A 35 -1.37 -46.97 -23.11
N ALA A 36 -0.78 -47.25 -21.94
CA ALA A 36 -0.47 -46.25 -20.94
C ALA A 36 0.98 -45.75 -21.08
N ILE A 37 1.17 -44.55 -21.63
CA ILE A 37 2.40 -43.76 -21.50
C ILE A 37 2.00 -42.35 -21.08
N GLY A 38 2.44 -41.92 -19.89
CA GLY A 38 2.14 -40.60 -19.37
C GLY A 38 3.02 -39.53 -20.02
N LEU A 39 2.42 -38.58 -20.74
CA LEU A 39 3.03 -37.29 -21.08
C LEU A 39 2.23 -36.18 -20.41
N LEU A 40 2.91 -35.10 -20.01
CA LEU A 40 2.31 -34.01 -19.27
C LEU A 40 1.40 -33.17 -20.19
N THR A 41 0.09 -33.41 -20.16
CA THR A 41 -0.90 -32.41 -20.55
C THR A 41 -0.84 -31.28 -19.50
N GLY A 42 -0.02 -30.27 -19.78
CA GLY A 42 0.16 -29.13 -18.88
C GLY A 42 -1.19 -28.52 -18.52
N ARG A 43 -1.44 -28.32 -17.23
CA ARG A 43 -2.55 -27.46 -16.78
C ARG A 43 -2.28 -26.07 -17.35
N SER A 44 -3.13 -25.60 -18.28
CA SER A 44 -3.09 -24.22 -18.75
C SER A 44 -3.10 -23.30 -17.53
N ALA A 45 -2.03 -22.53 -17.34
CA ALA A 45 -1.96 -21.58 -16.25
C ALA A 45 -3.04 -20.52 -16.47
N TYR A 46 -4.07 -20.50 -15.63
CA TYR A 46 -5.05 -19.44 -15.63
C TYR A 46 -4.33 -18.14 -15.27
N ALA A 47 -4.20 -17.24 -16.24
CA ALA A 47 -3.63 -15.92 -16.03
C ALA A 47 -4.56 -15.14 -15.10
N ALA A 48 -4.09 -14.86 -13.88
CA ALA A 48 -4.95 -14.27 -12.86
C ALA A 48 -5.25 -12.81 -13.21
N THR A 49 -6.53 -12.43 -13.13
CA THR A 49 -6.97 -11.05 -13.34
C THR A 49 -6.45 -10.16 -12.19
N LEU A 50 -5.55 -9.23 -12.51
CA LEU A 50 -5.01 -8.23 -11.58
C LEU A 50 -5.95 -7.04 -11.38
N PHE A 51 -6.75 -6.75 -12.41
CA PHE A 51 -7.72 -5.66 -12.46
C PHE A 51 -8.70 -5.95 -13.60
N GLY A 52 -9.97 -5.63 -13.39
CA GLY A 52 -11.03 -5.74 -14.36
C GLY A 52 -12.02 -4.60 -14.14
N ASP A 53 -12.43 -3.96 -15.22
CA ASP A 53 -13.43 -2.89 -15.20
C ASP A 53 -14.23 -2.88 -16.51
N ASP A 54 -15.53 -3.11 -16.40
CA ASP A 54 -16.51 -3.04 -17.50
C ASP A 54 -17.41 -1.79 -17.38
N PHE A 55 -17.13 -0.91 -16.41
CA PHE A 55 -17.84 0.33 -16.11
C PHE A 55 -19.35 0.16 -15.86
N THR A 56 -19.81 -1.07 -15.58
CA THR A 56 -21.25 -1.35 -15.43
C THR A 56 -21.87 -0.80 -14.14
N ASP A 57 -21.04 -0.43 -13.15
CA ASP A 57 -21.42 0.34 -11.97
C ASP A 57 -21.78 1.80 -12.28
N GLY A 58 -21.34 2.33 -13.42
CA GLY A 58 -21.67 3.65 -13.91
C GLY A 58 -20.71 4.77 -13.50
N ASP A 59 -19.56 4.46 -12.88
CA ASP A 59 -18.59 5.48 -12.44
C ASP A 59 -17.14 5.24 -12.91
N THR A 60 -16.16 5.87 -12.28
CA THR A 60 -14.73 5.72 -12.64
C THR A 60 -13.84 5.57 -11.40
N ALA A 61 -14.35 4.92 -10.36
CA ALA A 61 -13.62 4.60 -9.14
C ALA A 61 -12.36 3.79 -9.45
N GLY A 62 -11.29 4.01 -8.68
CA GLY A 62 -9.98 3.42 -8.97
C GLY A 62 -9.23 4.02 -10.17
N TRP A 63 -9.85 4.85 -11.01
CA TRP A 63 -9.17 5.61 -12.07
C TRP A 63 -8.77 7.02 -11.62
N SER A 64 -7.61 7.46 -12.11
CA SER A 64 -7.02 8.76 -11.81
C SER A 64 -6.83 9.58 -13.09
N LYS A 65 -7.43 10.78 -13.14
CA LYS A 65 -7.54 11.63 -14.33
C LYS A 65 -6.31 12.48 -14.58
N SER A 66 -5.87 12.58 -15.83
CA SER A 66 -4.84 13.50 -16.31
C SER A 66 -5.29 14.15 -17.62
N GLY A 67 -6.04 15.24 -17.50
CA GLY A 67 -6.61 16.00 -18.62
C GLY A 67 -7.82 15.34 -19.29
N GLY A 68 -8.51 16.13 -20.12
CA GLY A 68 -9.73 15.74 -20.83
C GLY A 68 -11.01 15.77 -19.99
N ALA A 69 -12.14 15.60 -20.68
CA ALA A 69 -13.45 15.35 -20.07
C ALA A 69 -13.76 13.86 -20.19
N TRP A 70 -14.10 13.24 -19.07
CA TRP A 70 -14.31 11.79 -18.93
C TRP A 70 -15.57 11.52 -18.12
N SER A 71 -16.37 10.56 -18.56
CA SER A 71 -17.61 10.11 -17.90
C SER A 71 -18.02 8.75 -18.45
N VAL A 72 -18.58 7.88 -17.61
CA VAL A 72 -19.38 6.76 -18.10
C VAL A 72 -20.70 7.29 -18.67
N VAL A 73 -21.15 6.74 -19.80
CA VAL A 73 -22.43 7.13 -20.41
C VAL A 73 -23.55 6.17 -20.05
N ALA A 74 -24.57 6.70 -19.37
CA ALA A 74 -25.81 6.01 -19.04
C ALA A 74 -26.76 5.87 -20.26
N ASP A 75 -26.22 5.55 -21.44
CA ASP A 75 -26.99 5.32 -22.68
C ASP A 75 -27.31 3.84 -22.93
N GLY A 76 -27.12 3.00 -21.90
CA GLY A 76 -27.26 1.54 -21.97
C GLY A 76 -26.01 0.82 -22.47
N SER A 77 -24.96 1.54 -22.90
CA SER A 77 -23.66 0.94 -23.21
C SER A 77 -22.69 0.93 -22.03
N ASN A 78 -22.95 1.73 -20.98
CA ASN A 78 -22.14 1.93 -19.78
C ASN A 78 -20.62 2.16 -20.01
N ALA A 79 -20.19 2.54 -21.21
CA ALA A 79 -18.77 2.62 -21.54
C ALA A 79 -18.13 3.94 -21.09
N LEU A 80 -16.90 3.88 -20.58
CA LEU A 80 -16.09 5.05 -20.26
C LEU A 80 -15.85 5.89 -21.52
N THR A 81 -16.34 7.13 -21.54
CA THR A 81 -16.26 8.03 -22.70
C THR A 81 -15.32 9.20 -22.44
N GLN A 82 -14.43 9.47 -23.41
CA GLN A 82 -13.70 10.73 -23.55
C GLN A 82 -14.46 11.59 -24.58
N SER A 83 -14.86 12.80 -24.19
CA SER A 83 -15.73 13.68 -24.99
C SER A 83 -15.08 14.97 -25.52
N LYS A 84 -13.78 15.20 -25.26
CA LYS A 84 -13.08 16.46 -25.56
C LYS A 84 -11.99 16.32 -26.63
N VAL A 85 -12.35 16.64 -27.88
CA VAL A 85 -11.50 16.45 -29.08
C VAL A 85 -10.29 17.39 -29.19
N ASP A 86 -10.30 18.56 -28.55
CA ASP A 86 -9.23 19.57 -28.59
C ASP A 86 -8.12 19.35 -27.54
N THR A 87 -8.19 18.28 -26.74
CA THR A 87 -7.15 17.97 -25.75
C THR A 87 -5.98 17.24 -26.39
N ASP A 88 -4.76 17.73 -26.18
CA ASP A 88 -3.50 17.16 -26.69
C ASP A 88 -3.22 15.74 -26.16
N SER A 89 -3.54 15.49 -24.89
CA SER A 89 -3.17 14.27 -24.19
C SER A 89 -4.10 14.00 -22.99
N ALA A 90 -5.36 13.65 -23.23
CA ALA A 90 -6.29 13.26 -22.17
C ALA A 90 -6.03 11.81 -21.72
N ARG A 91 -5.94 11.54 -20.41
CA ARG A 91 -5.74 10.18 -19.85
C ARG A 91 -6.59 9.89 -18.61
N LEU A 92 -6.87 8.60 -18.41
CA LEU A 92 -7.17 7.99 -17.12
C LEU A 92 -6.19 6.85 -16.85
N PHE A 93 -5.76 6.67 -15.60
CA PHE A 93 -4.88 5.59 -15.16
C PHE A 93 -5.45 4.83 -13.96
N ALA A 94 -5.40 3.49 -13.99
CA ALA A 94 -5.83 2.61 -12.90
C ALA A 94 -4.82 1.48 -12.66
N GLY A 95 -5.06 0.67 -11.62
CA GLY A 95 -4.08 -0.28 -11.11
C GLY A 95 -2.90 0.38 -10.40
N THR A 96 -1.81 -0.37 -10.18
CA THR A 96 -0.65 0.08 -9.40
C THR A 96 0.60 0.34 -10.23
N ALA A 97 1.42 1.31 -9.79
CA ALA A 97 2.71 1.62 -10.41
C ALA A 97 3.77 0.50 -10.21
N SER A 98 3.54 -0.44 -9.29
CA SER A 98 4.45 -1.56 -9.00
C SER A 98 4.36 -2.72 -9.99
N TRP A 99 3.34 -2.78 -10.87
CA TRP A 99 3.22 -3.88 -11.83
C TRP A 99 4.36 -3.87 -12.85
N THR A 100 5.11 -4.97 -12.92
CA THR A 100 6.25 -5.16 -13.83
C THR A 100 5.91 -6.05 -15.03
N ALA A 101 5.25 -7.19 -14.82
CA ALA A 101 4.93 -8.15 -15.89
C ALA A 101 3.43 -8.48 -15.92
N TYR A 102 2.77 -8.17 -17.04
CA TYR A 102 1.33 -8.36 -17.25
C TYR A 102 0.93 -8.14 -18.72
N THR A 103 -0.29 -8.54 -19.07
CA THR A 103 -0.99 -8.09 -20.27
C THR A 103 -2.17 -7.22 -19.86
N VAL A 104 -2.29 -6.02 -20.43
CA VAL A 104 -3.51 -5.20 -20.37
C VAL A 104 -4.25 -5.28 -21.70
N GLN A 105 -5.56 -5.25 -21.64
CA GLN A 105 -6.46 -5.18 -22.78
C GLN A 105 -7.62 -4.23 -22.47
N ALA A 106 -8.19 -3.61 -23.51
CA ALA A 106 -9.49 -2.96 -23.46
C ALA A 106 -10.21 -3.07 -24.81
N ARG A 107 -11.54 -3.02 -24.82
CA ARG A 107 -12.30 -2.55 -25.97
C ARG A 107 -12.09 -1.04 -26.13
N VAL A 108 -11.88 -0.59 -27.35
CA VAL A 108 -11.63 0.81 -27.73
C VAL A 108 -12.47 1.17 -28.94
N LYS A 109 -13.26 2.24 -28.84
CA LYS A 109 -14.08 2.77 -29.94
C LYS A 109 -13.72 4.22 -30.23
N PRO A 110 -12.89 4.50 -31.25
CA PRO A 110 -12.67 5.86 -31.72
C PRO A 110 -13.98 6.46 -32.24
N LEU A 111 -14.33 7.66 -31.79
CA LEU A 111 -15.54 8.39 -32.20
C LEU A 111 -15.21 9.55 -33.16
N SER A 112 -14.10 10.25 -32.92
CA SER A 112 -13.59 11.26 -33.85
C SER A 112 -12.07 11.45 -33.69
N PHE A 113 -11.43 11.94 -34.75
CA PHE A 113 -10.02 12.35 -34.74
C PHE A 113 -9.87 13.77 -35.28
N GLY A 114 -9.07 14.59 -34.59
CA GLY A 114 -8.44 15.79 -35.13
C GLY A 114 -7.10 15.50 -35.79
N SER A 115 -6.37 16.56 -36.14
CA SER A 115 -5.06 16.47 -36.81
C SER A 115 -4.04 15.70 -35.94
N GLY A 116 -3.37 14.71 -36.53
CA GLY A 116 -2.40 13.84 -35.84
C GLY A 116 -2.98 12.91 -34.77
N GLY A 117 -4.30 12.95 -34.56
CA GLY A 117 -5.00 12.36 -33.41
C GLY A 117 -4.91 10.84 -33.29
N PHE A 118 -5.07 10.36 -32.05
CA PHE A 118 -4.95 8.95 -31.70
C PHE A 118 -5.77 8.58 -30.45
N VAL A 119 -6.10 7.29 -30.34
CA VAL A 119 -6.73 6.64 -29.18
C VAL A 119 -5.87 5.46 -28.77
N ALA A 120 -5.61 5.24 -27.48
CA ALA A 120 -4.62 4.26 -27.03
C ALA A 120 -4.92 3.57 -25.69
N VAL A 121 -4.40 2.35 -25.54
CA VAL A 121 -4.28 1.61 -24.27
C VAL A 121 -2.82 1.64 -23.82
N LEU A 122 -2.60 1.92 -22.54
CA LEU A 122 -1.28 2.14 -21.93
C LEU A 122 -0.91 1.01 -20.97
N ALA A 123 0.37 0.63 -20.99
CA ALA A 123 1.01 -0.26 -20.02
C ALA A 123 2.27 0.37 -19.45
N ARG A 124 2.63 -0.02 -18.22
CA ARG A 124 3.71 0.56 -17.42
C ARG A 124 3.70 2.09 -17.39
N ALA A 125 2.55 2.68 -17.08
CA ALA A 125 2.43 4.10 -16.80
C ALA A 125 3.08 4.45 -15.45
N ALA A 126 4.39 4.69 -15.52
CA ALA A 126 5.20 5.23 -14.43
C ALA A 126 4.87 6.72 -14.17
N GLY A 127 4.34 7.43 -15.16
CA GLY A 127 3.90 8.81 -15.00
C GLY A 127 3.10 9.35 -16.19
N SER A 128 2.78 10.63 -16.15
CA SER A 128 2.05 11.33 -17.22
C SER A 128 2.84 11.44 -18.53
N THR A 129 4.15 11.19 -18.52
CA THR A 129 5.04 11.37 -19.69
C THR A 129 5.88 10.12 -20.02
N THR A 130 5.72 9.03 -19.26
CA THR A 130 6.53 7.80 -19.40
C THR A 130 5.66 6.55 -19.27
N PHE A 131 5.51 5.81 -20.37
CA PHE A 131 4.66 4.62 -20.51
C PHE A 131 4.94 3.88 -21.84
N TYR A 132 4.45 2.65 -21.97
CA TYR A 132 4.20 2.01 -23.27
C TYR A 132 2.75 2.19 -23.68
N ARG A 133 2.45 2.20 -24.98
CA ARG A 133 1.07 2.16 -25.50
C ARG A 133 0.96 1.46 -26.85
N VAL A 134 -0.22 0.93 -27.13
CA VAL A 134 -0.67 0.71 -28.52
C VAL A 134 -1.65 1.82 -28.87
N ALA A 135 -1.36 2.56 -29.94
CA ALA A 135 -2.14 3.70 -30.39
C ALA A 135 -2.76 3.47 -31.78
N LEU A 136 -4.08 3.62 -31.88
CA LEU A 136 -4.86 3.65 -33.12
C LEU A 136 -4.92 5.11 -33.60
N ARG A 137 -4.49 5.39 -34.83
CA ARG A 137 -4.27 6.76 -35.32
C ARG A 137 -5.11 7.07 -36.57
N SER A 138 -5.43 8.35 -36.74
CA SER A 138 -6.25 8.86 -37.84
C SER A 138 -5.71 8.56 -39.25
N GLY A 139 -4.41 8.29 -39.39
CA GLY A 139 -3.77 7.89 -40.64
C GLY A 139 -3.91 6.41 -41.03
N ASN A 140 -4.91 5.69 -40.51
CA ASN A 140 -5.07 4.23 -40.70
C ASN A 140 -3.82 3.42 -40.30
N LEU A 141 -3.24 3.81 -39.17
CA LEU A 141 -2.00 3.24 -38.64
C LEU A 141 -2.19 2.86 -37.16
N VAL A 142 -1.73 1.68 -36.79
CA VAL A 142 -1.64 1.22 -35.40
C VAL A 142 -0.17 1.10 -35.03
N GLU A 143 0.23 1.73 -33.93
CA GLU A 143 1.64 1.81 -33.52
C GLU A 143 1.81 1.28 -32.09
N LEU A 144 2.73 0.34 -31.90
CA LEU A 144 3.30 0.04 -30.59
C LEU A 144 4.38 1.08 -30.30
N GLN A 145 4.25 1.80 -29.20
CA GLN A 145 5.11 2.93 -28.87
C GLN A 145 5.66 2.83 -27.44
N ALA A 146 6.92 3.23 -27.29
CA ALA A 146 7.50 3.64 -26.03
C ALA A 146 7.43 5.17 -25.92
N VAL A 147 7.08 5.67 -24.74
CA VAL A 147 7.10 7.10 -24.42
C VAL A 147 7.96 7.29 -23.17
N ARG A 148 8.91 8.22 -23.23
CA ARG A 148 9.78 8.59 -22.10
C ARG A 148 9.93 10.11 -22.07
N SER A 149 9.54 10.73 -20.95
CA SER A 149 9.56 12.19 -20.78
C SER A 149 8.82 12.96 -21.90
N GLY A 150 7.78 12.35 -22.48
CA GLY A 150 6.98 12.91 -23.58
C GLY A 150 7.49 12.56 -24.98
N THR A 151 8.77 12.22 -25.13
CA THR A 151 9.34 11.76 -26.40
C THR A 151 8.80 10.37 -26.77
N VAL A 152 8.32 10.23 -28.01
CA VAL A 152 7.76 8.99 -28.54
C VAL A 152 8.79 8.25 -29.40
N THR A 153 8.93 6.94 -29.17
CA THR A 153 9.69 6.02 -30.01
C THR A 153 8.75 4.90 -30.47
N VAL A 154 8.60 4.72 -31.79
CA VAL A 154 7.81 3.61 -32.35
C VAL A 154 8.63 2.32 -32.27
N LEU A 155 8.07 1.28 -31.64
CA LEU A 155 8.66 -0.05 -31.51
C LEU A 155 8.20 -1.01 -32.62
N GLY A 156 7.09 -0.70 -33.28
CA GLY A 156 6.56 -1.43 -34.43
C GLY A 156 5.20 -0.87 -34.84
N SER A 157 4.79 -1.08 -36.09
CA SER A 157 3.56 -0.52 -36.65
C SER A 157 2.84 -1.48 -37.60
N LEU A 158 1.54 -1.26 -37.76
CA LEU A 158 0.64 -2.00 -38.64
C LEU A 158 -0.28 -1.01 -39.38
N SER A 159 -0.22 -1.01 -40.71
CA SER A 159 -1.23 -0.32 -41.53
C SER A 159 -2.58 -1.06 -41.43
N ARG A 160 -3.60 -0.38 -40.93
CA ARG A 160 -4.93 -0.94 -40.67
C ARG A 160 -5.98 0.17 -40.73
N SER A 161 -7.03 -0.02 -41.51
CA SER A 161 -8.18 0.88 -41.54
C SER A 161 -8.84 0.99 -40.16
N ILE A 162 -8.95 2.21 -39.64
CA ILE A 162 -9.60 2.52 -38.37
C ILE A 162 -10.94 3.21 -38.65
N THR A 163 -12.03 2.45 -38.54
CA THR A 163 -13.39 2.91 -38.74
C THR A 163 -13.89 3.59 -37.46
N LEU A 164 -14.41 4.81 -37.57
CA LEU A 164 -15.04 5.50 -36.45
C LEU A 164 -16.37 4.81 -36.07
N GLY A 165 -16.64 4.69 -34.77
CA GLY A 165 -17.82 4.01 -34.25
C GLY A 165 -17.69 2.49 -34.07
N GLU A 166 -16.62 1.87 -34.56
CA GLU A 166 -16.36 0.43 -34.39
C GLU A 166 -15.57 0.11 -33.12
N TRP A 167 -15.79 -1.09 -32.56
CA TRP A 167 -15.01 -1.59 -31.41
C TRP A 167 -13.77 -2.35 -31.85
N TYR A 168 -12.62 -2.00 -31.28
CA TYR A 168 -11.34 -2.68 -31.44
C TYR A 168 -10.86 -3.21 -30.09
N GLN A 169 -10.41 -4.46 -30.02
CA GLN A 169 -9.81 -5.05 -28.82
C GLN A 169 -8.30 -4.77 -28.86
N VAL A 170 -7.83 -3.83 -28.05
CA VAL A 170 -6.45 -3.31 -28.06
C VAL A 170 -5.73 -3.84 -26.83
N GLY A 171 -4.53 -4.42 -27.02
CA GLY A 171 -3.77 -5.02 -25.92
C GLY A 171 -2.29 -4.69 -25.94
N VAL A 172 -1.69 -4.65 -24.74
CA VAL A 172 -0.26 -4.42 -24.52
C VAL A 172 0.25 -5.42 -23.48
N GLU A 173 1.21 -6.26 -23.86
CA GLU A 173 1.94 -7.13 -22.92
C GLU A 173 3.31 -6.52 -22.63
N VAL A 174 3.73 -6.59 -21.37
CA VAL A 174 5.00 -6.09 -20.87
C VAL A 174 5.66 -7.17 -20.02
N SER A 175 6.94 -7.48 -20.28
CA SER A 175 7.72 -8.41 -19.45
C SER A 175 9.23 -8.20 -19.65
N GLY A 176 9.98 -7.99 -18.56
CA GLY A 176 11.39 -7.57 -18.65
C GLY A 176 11.53 -6.26 -19.45
N THR A 177 12.37 -6.25 -20.48
CA THR A 177 12.46 -5.18 -21.49
C THR A 177 11.58 -5.41 -22.72
N THR A 178 10.91 -6.54 -22.83
CA THR A 178 10.04 -6.89 -23.96
C THR A 178 8.68 -6.21 -23.82
N VAL A 179 8.20 -5.65 -24.93
CA VAL A 179 6.87 -5.05 -25.08
C VAL A 179 6.22 -5.62 -26.33
N ARG A 180 4.95 -6.04 -26.24
CA ARG A 180 4.19 -6.60 -27.35
C ARG A 180 2.87 -5.86 -27.53
N GLY A 181 2.50 -5.62 -28.79
CA GLY A 181 1.28 -4.93 -29.19
C GLY A 181 0.29 -5.88 -29.85
N TYR A 182 -0.95 -5.86 -29.38
CA TYR A 182 -2.04 -6.70 -29.85
C TYR A 182 -3.19 -5.86 -30.39
N LEU A 183 -3.80 -6.33 -31.48
CA LEU A 183 -5.03 -5.78 -32.06
C LEU A 183 -5.96 -6.94 -32.43
N ASN A 184 -7.19 -6.91 -31.91
CA ASN A 184 -8.20 -7.95 -32.07
C ASN A 184 -7.62 -9.35 -31.76
N GLY A 185 -7.02 -9.48 -30.57
CA GLY A 185 -6.33 -10.68 -30.07
C GLY A 185 -5.04 -11.05 -30.79
N THR A 186 -4.71 -10.41 -31.92
CA THR A 186 -3.57 -10.78 -32.77
C THR A 186 -2.34 -9.93 -32.44
N LEU A 187 -1.21 -10.59 -32.17
CA LEU A 187 0.10 -9.94 -32.03
C LEU A 187 0.51 -9.29 -33.35
N PHE A 188 0.71 -7.96 -33.38
CA PHE A 188 1.16 -7.24 -34.58
C PHE A 188 2.60 -6.70 -34.47
N ALA A 189 3.10 -6.47 -33.24
CA ALA A 189 4.43 -5.95 -33.01
C ALA A 189 5.05 -6.53 -31.72
N THR A 190 6.35 -6.79 -31.75
CA THR A 190 7.18 -7.04 -30.56
C THR A 190 8.40 -6.13 -30.65
N GLY A 191 8.75 -5.46 -29.56
CA GLY A 191 9.97 -4.64 -29.47
C GLY A 191 10.60 -4.70 -28.09
N THR A 192 11.80 -4.16 -27.97
CA THR A 192 12.54 -4.06 -26.71
C THR A 192 12.72 -2.60 -26.31
N SER A 193 12.53 -2.29 -25.03
CA SER A 193 12.69 -0.93 -24.51
C SER A 193 12.93 -0.92 -23.00
N THR A 194 13.57 0.15 -22.53
CA THR A 194 13.75 0.47 -21.10
C THR A 194 12.94 1.70 -20.68
N ALA A 195 12.02 2.20 -21.52
CA ALA A 195 11.30 3.44 -21.27
C ALA A 195 10.57 3.46 -19.92
N ALA A 196 9.90 2.37 -19.56
CA ALA A 196 9.32 2.13 -18.25
C ALA A 196 9.64 0.70 -17.75
N ALA A 197 10.10 0.57 -16.51
CA ALA A 197 10.42 -0.71 -15.85
C ALA A 197 9.18 -1.35 -15.17
N SER A 198 8.32 -0.52 -14.59
CA SER A 198 7.01 -0.87 -14.03
C SER A 198 6.02 0.26 -14.31
N GLY A 199 4.75 0.06 -14.00
CA GLY A 199 3.77 1.15 -13.96
C GLY A 199 2.32 0.69 -14.12
N ARG A 200 1.40 1.64 -13.93
CA ARG A 200 -0.05 1.47 -14.03
C ARG A 200 -0.51 1.10 -15.44
N ILE A 201 -1.78 0.72 -15.57
CA ILE A 201 -2.46 0.73 -16.86
C ILE A 201 -3.10 2.11 -17.09
N GLY A 202 -3.54 2.35 -18.32
CA GLY A 202 -4.33 3.53 -18.61
C GLY A 202 -5.00 3.50 -19.97
N VAL A 203 -5.86 4.48 -20.18
CA VAL A 203 -6.48 4.80 -21.47
C VAL A 203 -6.17 6.25 -21.84
N GLN A 204 -5.99 6.52 -23.12
CA GLN A 204 -5.58 7.84 -23.61
C GLN A 204 -6.32 8.21 -24.90
N THR A 205 -6.67 9.48 -25.02
CA THR A 205 -6.84 10.13 -26.33
C THR A 205 -5.87 11.30 -26.46
N GLY A 206 -5.46 11.59 -27.69
CA GLY A 206 -4.81 12.85 -28.04
C GLY A 206 -5.41 13.36 -29.35
N TYR A 207 -5.93 14.58 -29.33
CA TYR A 207 -6.76 15.17 -30.37
C TYR A 207 -7.86 14.23 -30.90
N ALA A 208 -8.58 13.54 -30.00
CA ALA A 208 -9.57 12.53 -30.37
C ALA A 208 -10.61 12.31 -29.25
N THR A 209 -11.80 11.85 -29.64
CA THR A 209 -12.84 11.35 -28.71
C THR A 209 -13.05 9.85 -28.90
N ALA A 210 -13.40 9.14 -27.83
CA ALA A 210 -13.47 7.69 -27.83
C ALA A 210 -14.35 7.13 -26.70
N ARG A 211 -14.75 5.86 -26.82
CA ARG A 211 -15.20 5.03 -25.69
C ARG A 211 -14.19 3.92 -25.39
N PHE A 212 -14.15 3.50 -24.12
CA PHE A 212 -13.31 2.43 -23.57
C PHE A 212 -14.17 1.55 -22.67
N ASP A 213 -13.89 0.24 -22.65
CA ASP A 213 -14.78 -0.79 -22.13
C ASP A 213 -14.01 -2.13 -22.02
N ASP A 214 -14.52 -3.15 -21.33
CA ASP A 214 -13.82 -4.41 -20.97
C ASP A 214 -12.31 -4.24 -20.63
N VAL A 215 -11.95 -3.32 -19.72
CA VAL A 215 -10.55 -3.12 -19.32
C VAL A 215 -10.10 -4.26 -18.43
N ILE A 216 -9.22 -5.13 -18.93
CA ILE A 216 -8.80 -6.35 -18.23
C ILE A 216 -7.27 -6.41 -18.18
N VAL A 217 -6.71 -6.73 -17.01
CA VAL A 217 -5.28 -6.92 -16.77
C VAL A 217 -5.02 -8.32 -16.22
N THR A 218 -4.10 -9.09 -16.81
CA THR A 218 -3.81 -10.48 -16.40
C THR A 218 -2.31 -10.79 -16.25
N THR A 219 -1.97 -11.71 -15.34
CA THR A 219 -0.62 -12.29 -15.19
C THR A 219 -0.41 -13.52 -16.07
N GLY A 220 -0.13 -13.31 -17.36
CA GLY A 220 0.23 -14.38 -18.29
C GLY A 220 1.74 -14.55 -18.46
N VAL A 221 2.39 -15.43 -17.69
CA VAL A 221 3.79 -15.80 -17.96
C VAL A 221 3.82 -16.93 -18.99
N THR A 222 3.84 -16.58 -20.29
CA THR A 222 4.10 -17.55 -21.36
C THR A 222 5.55 -18.03 -21.24
N PRO A 223 5.83 -19.31 -20.91
CA PRO A 223 7.20 -19.74 -20.64
C PRO A 223 8.00 -19.83 -21.94
N SER A 224 9.02 -18.99 -22.09
CA SER A 224 10.09 -19.25 -23.05
C SER A 224 10.86 -20.50 -22.59
N PRO A 225 11.11 -21.49 -23.45
CA PRO A 225 11.66 -22.77 -23.02
C PRO A 225 13.15 -22.67 -22.66
N SER A 226 13.51 -23.24 -21.51
CA SER A 226 14.89 -23.50 -21.07
C SER A 226 14.99 -24.92 -20.52
N ALA A 227 16.10 -25.61 -20.80
CA ALA A 227 16.29 -27.04 -20.54
C ALA A 227 16.64 -27.38 -19.06
N PRO A 228 16.50 -28.64 -18.61
CA PRO A 228 16.37 -28.95 -17.19
C PRO A 228 17.61 -29.58 -16.50
N ALA A 229 17.67 -29.39 -15.18
CA ALA A 229 18.23 -30.33 -14.19
C ALA A 229 17.35 -30.20 -12.91
N SER A 230 16.69 -31.25 -12.44
CA SER A 230 17.22 -32.33 -11.59
C SER A 230 17.75 -31.82 -10.23
N GLY A 231 17.17 -32.13 -9.06
CA GLY A 231 15.93 -32.87 -8.78
C GLY A 231 15.95 -33.55 -7.39
N SER A 232 14.85 -33.54 -6.63
CA SER A 232 14.71 -34.35 -5.39
C SER A 232 13.24 -34.56 -4.97
N ALA A 233 13.02 -35.39 -3.96
CA ALA A 233 11.79 -36.13 -3.62
C ALA A 233 10.55 -35.32 -3.18
N SER A 234 9.39 -35.99 -3.27
CA SER A 234 8.07 -35.56 -2.76
C SER A 234 7.92 -35.81 -1.25
N PRO A 235 7.14 -34.99 -0.50
CA PRO A 235 6.89 -35.18 0.93
C PRO A 235 5.84 -36.25 1.25
N SER A 236 5.79 -36.65 2.52
CA SER A 236 4.73 -37.47 3.15
C SER A 236 3.75 -36.59 3.98
N PRO A 237 2.52 -37.06 4.28
CA PRO A 237 1.42 -36.21 4.77
C PRO A 237 1.50 -35.83 6.27
N PRO A 238 0.74 -34.80 6.71
CA PRO A 238 0.87 -34.21 8.04
C PRO A 238 0.08 -34.92 9.15
N ALA A 239 0.49 -34.69 10.40
CA ALA A 239 -0.28 -35.00 11.60
C ALA A 239 -0.93 -33.74 12.20
N SER A 240 -2.12 -33.91 12.80
CA SER A 240 -2.89 -32.84 13.47
C SER A 240 -2.51 -32.66 14.95
N PRO A 241 -2.93 -31.56 15.62
CA PRO A 241 -2.05 -30.86 16.57
C PRO A 241 -2.35 -31.09 18.06
N SER A 242 -1.37 -30.77 18.92
CA SER A 242 -1.66 -30.31 20.28
C SER A 242 -0.51 -29.50 20.92
N ALA A 243 -0.92 -28.57 21.79
CA ALA A 243 -0.22 -27.94 22.92
C ALA A 243 1.30 -27.59 22.84
N SER A 244 1.56 -26.27 22.85
CA SER A 244 2.60 -25.57 23.63
C SER A 244 4.05 -26.11 23.62
N ALA A 245 4.91 -25.44 22.86
CA ALA A 245 6.37 -25.53 23.00
C ALA A 245 7.01 -24.13 22.90
N SER A 246 8.12 -23.94 23.63
CA SER A 246 8.84 -22.67 23.76
C SER A 246 9.46 -22.16 22.45
N ILE A 247 9.49 -20.83 22.28
CA ILE A 247 10.27 -20.15 21.24
C ILE A 247 11.76 -20.54 21.39
N PRO A 248 12.43 -21.05 20.34
CA PRO A 248 13.87 -21.31 20.39
C PRO A 248 14.67 -19.98 20.43
N PRO A 249 15.81 -19.92 21.13
CA PRO A 249 16.61 -18.69 21.19
C PRO A 249 17.12 -18.30 19.80
N SER A 250 16.97 -17.02 19.45
CA SER A 250 17.54 -16.47 18.22
C SER A 250 19.07 -16.60 18.22
N PRO A 251 19.72 -17.00 17.12
CA PRO A 251 21.17 -17.08 17.06
C PRO A 251 21.79 -15.69 17.27
N SER A 252 22.68 -15.59 18.27
CA SER A 252 23.45 -14.39 18.58
C SER A 252 24.31 -13.93 17.40
N PRO A 253 24.64 -12.63 17.30
CA PRO A 253 24.76 -11.97 16.00
C PRO A 253 26.02 -12.34 15.22
N SER A 254 25.89 -12.28 13.90
CA SER A 254 27.02 -12.06 13.00
C SER A 254 27.80 -10.80 13.41
N VAL A 255 29.11 -10.83 13.18
CA VAL A 255 30.05 -9.74 13.51
C VAL A 255 29.43 -8.36 13.22
N PRO A 256 29.37 -7.44 14.22
CA PRO A 256 28.79 -6.12 14.01
C PRO A 256 29.44 -5.41 12.82
N PRO A 257 28.67 -4.72 11.96
CA PRO A 257 29.25 -3.94 10.87
C PRO A 257 30.21 -2.89 11.44
N ALA A 258 31.37 -2.72 10.80
CA ALA A 258 32.45 -1.87 11.32
C ALA A 258 31.93 -0.46 11.64
N SER A 259 31.88 -0.14 12.94
CA SER A 259 31.31 1.11 13.45
C SER A 259 32.11 2.32 12.98
N SER A 260 31.44 3.26 12.32
CA SER A 260 32.04 4.48 11.79
C SER A 260 32.30 5.52 12.88
N ALA A 261 31.47 5.52 13.94
CA ALA A 261 31.71 6.22 15.20
C ALA A 261 31.24 5.36 16.39
N VAL A 262 31.81 5.61 17.58
CA VAL A 262 31.40 4.96 18.83
C VAL A 262 31.10 6.03 19.87
N VAL A 263 29.88 6.04 20.41
CA VAL A 263 29.46 6.93 21.50
C VAL A 263 29.56 6.18 22.83
N ALA A 264 30.25 6.76 23.81
CA ALA A 264 30.37 6.20 25.15
C ALA A 264 30.53 7.31 26.20
N LYS A 265 29.58 7.39 27.13
CA LYS A 265 29.51 8.45 28.16
C LYS A 265 30.70 8.47 29.14
N ASP A 266 31.43 7.36 29.26
CA ASP A 266 32.65 7.20 30.05
C ASP A 266 33.94 7.63 29.32
N GLY A 267 33.83 8.08 28.07
CA GLY A 267 34.99 8.42 27.23
C GLY A 267 35.67 7.23 26.55
N SER A 268 35.15 6.00 26.67
CA SER A 268 35.72 4.79 26.05
C SER A 268 35.32 4.60 24.57
N GLY A 269 34.91 5.68 23.89
CA GLY A 269 34.47 5.73 22.50
C GLY A 269 35.15 6.87 21.74
N THR A 270 34.74 7.13 20.50
CA THR A 270 35.22 8.30 19.75
C THR A 270 34.49 9.59 20.11
N HIS A 271 33.29 9.49 20.71
CA HIS A 271 32.47 10.62 21.18
C HIS A 271 31.84 10.29 22.55
N THR A 272 31.56 11.32 23.36
CA THR A 272 30.84 11.18 24.64
C THR A 272 29.34 11.47 24.54
N THR A 273 28.91 12.16 23.49
CA THR A 273 27.51 12.55 23.21
C THR A 273 27.07 12.03 21.84
N VAL A 274 25.75 11.90 21.65
CA VAL A 274 25.15 11.40 20.41
C VAL A 274 25.16 12.47 19.32
N GLN A 275 24.84 13.72 19.64
CA GLN A 275 24.83 14.80 18.65
C GLN A 275 26.22 15.01 18.03
N ALA A 276 27.30 14.98 18.82
CA ALA A 276 28.66 15.14 18.27
C ALA A 276 29.03 14.04 17.27
N ALA A 277 28.54 12.81 17.47
CA ALA A 277 28.73 11.73 16.50
C ALA A 277 27.88 11.92 15.23
N VAL A 278 26.67 12.50 15.32
CA VAL A 278 25.86 12.91 14.15
C VAL A 278 26.56 14.03 13.37
N ASP A 279 27.08 15.04 14.06
CA ASP A 279 27.78 16.18 13.46
C ASP A 279 29.02 15.73 12.67
N SER A 280 29.76 14.76 13.25
CA SER A 280 30.97 14.14 12.67
C SER A 280 30.72 13.35 11.38
N ALA A 281 29.47 12.94 11.12
CA ALA A 281 29.16 12.05 10.01
C ALA A 281 29.20 12.78 8.66
N PRO A 282 29.70 12.14 7.58
CA PRO A 282 29.71 12.74 6.25
C PRO A 282 28.29 13.05 5.74
N ALA A 283 28.13 14.21 5.10
CA ALA A 283 26.87 14.61 4.47
C ALA A 283 26.58 13.83 3.17
N ASN A 284 25.29 13.79 2.79
CA ASN A 284 24.74 13.28 1.54
C ASN A 284 25.20 11.86 1.17
N ARG A 285 25.25 10.96 2.16
CA ARG A 285 25.58 9.55 1.93
C ARG A 285 24.51 8.82 1.13
N THR A 286 24.95 7.77 0.44
CA THR A 286 24.12 6.78 -0.25
C THR A 286 24.31 5.37 0.33
N THR A 287 25.02 5.26 1.45
CA THR A 287 25.47 4.02 2.11
C THR A 287 25.49 4.23 3.62
N PRO A 288 25.16 3.22 4.44
CA PRO A 288 25.12 3.34 5.90
C PRO A 288 26.39 3.94 6.53
N TRP A 289 26.19 4.81 7.51
CA TRP A 289 27.23 5.27 8.45
C TRP A 289 26.80 4.90 9.87
N VAL A 290 27.57 4.04 10.53
CA VAL A 290 27.14 3.39 11.78
C VAL A 290 27.69 4.15 12.99
N ILE A 291 26.79 4.71 13.77
CA ILE A 291 27.06 5.28 15.10
C ILE A 291 26.65 4.22 16.12
N ALA A 292 27.64 3.54 16.69
CA ALA A 292 27.43 2.52 17.71
C ALA A 292 27.44 3.15 19.11
N ILE A 293 26.40 2.93 19.91
CA ILE A 293 26.16 3.65 21.17
C ILE A 293 26.23 2.66 22.33
N LYS A 294 27.17 2.87 23.26
CA LYS A 294 27.32 2.02 24.46
C LYS A 294 26.22 2.30 25.49
N PRO A 295 25.90 1.31 26.37
CA PRO A 295 24.94 1.48 27.46
C PRO A 295 25.10 2.77 28.27
N GLY A 296 23.96 3.36 28.65
CA GLY A 296 23.86 4.61 29.37
C GLY A 296 22.69 5.50 28.90
N THR A 297 22.36 6.49 29.72
CA THR A 297 21.38 7.54 29.39
C THR A 297 22.09 8.78 28.87
N TYR A 298 21.76 9.16 27.63
CA TYR A 298 22.24 10.34 26.92
C TYR A 298 21.12 11.39 26.94
N HIS A 299 21.22 12.32 27.90
CA HIS A 299 20.20 13.35 28.13
C HIS A 299 20.51 14.60 27.31
N GLU A 300 20.20 14.55 26.03
CA GLU A 300 20.53 15.57 25.03
C GLU A 300 19.47 15.61 23.91
N PRO A 301 19.07 16.78 23.40
CA PRO A 301 18.28 16.88 22.17
C PRO A 301 19.14 16.48 20.97
N VAL A 302 18.69 15.52 20.18
CA VAL A 302 19.42 15.06 18.98
C VAL A 302 18.67 15.45 17.70
N THR A 303 19.35 16.08 16.75
CA THR A 303 18.82 16.38 15.42
C THR A 303 19.69 15.73 14.36
N ILE A 304 19.08 14.89 13.53
CA ILE A 304 19.66 14.33 12.30
C ILE A 304 19.12 15.19 11.15
N PRO A 305 19.87 16.22 10.68
CA PRO A 305 19.40 17.09 9.60
C PRO A 305 19.32 16.34 8.26
N SER A 306 18.64 16.94 7.27
CA SER A 306 18.33 16.29 6.00
C SER A 306 19.53 15.92 5.12
N ASP A 307 20.69 16.54 5.35
CA ASP A 307 21.94 16.16 4.69
C ASP A 307 22.67 15.01 5.39
N ARG A 308 22.22 14.52 6.56
CA ARG A 308 22.75 13.34 7.27
C ARG A 308 21.96 12.08 6.93
N THR A 309 21.92 11.77 5.64
CA THR A 309 21.25 10.59 5.09
C THR A 309 21.98 9.28 5.45
N TYR A 310 21.23 8.17 5.51
CA TYR A 310 21.73 6.81 5.81
C TYR A 310 22.53 6.67 7.13
N LEU A 311 22.27 7.51 8.15
CA LEU A 311 22.78 7.23 9.49
C LEU A 311 22.15 5.96 10.07
N THR A 312 22.95 5.16 10.78
CA THR A 312 22.48 4.00 11.54
C THR A 312 22.90 4.15 13.00
N PHE A 313 21.93 4.32 13.91
CA PHE A 313 22.16 4.23 15.34
C PHE A 313 22.06 2.76 15.78
N LEU A 314 23.09 2.24 16.43
CA LEU A 314 23.14 0.86 16.91
C LEU A 314 23.44 0.83 18.40
N GLY A 315 22.45 0.53 19.23
CA GLY A 315 22.66 0.32 20.67
C GLY A 315 23.41 -0.98 20.94
N LEU A 316 24.48 -0.89 21.72
CA LEU A 316 25.37 -2.01 22.09
C LEU A 316 24.98 -2.67 23.44
N GLY A 317 23.74 -2.47 23.88
CA GLY A 317 23.17 -3.13 25.06
C GLY A 317 22.79 -4.59 24.83
N ALA A 318 22.53 -5.31 25.92
CA ALA A 318 21.89 -6.63 25.90
C ALA A 318 20.41 -6.52 25.48
N GLY A 319 19.77 -5.38 25.75
CA GLY A 319 18.47 -5.00 25.20
C GLY A 319 18.32 -3.49 24.99
N PRO A 320 17.21 -3.05 24.36
CA PRO A 320 17.04 -1.65 23.98
C PRO A 320 16.85 -0.70 25.16
N ALA A 321 16.57 -1.20 26.37
CA ALA A 321 16.48 -0.40 27.58
C ALA A 321 17.85 0.08 28.10
N ASP A 322 18.95 -0.56 27.70
CA ASP A 322 20.29 -0.25 28.22
C ASP A 322 20.88 1.03 27.60
N VAL A 323 20.40 1.43 26.43
CA VAL A 323 20.84 2.61 25.67
C VAL A 323 19.64 3.55 25.52
N VAL A 324 19.65 4.66 26.26
CA VAL A 324 18.53 5.61 26.28
C VAL A 324 19.00 6.96 25.76
N ILE A 325 18.37 7.46 24.70
CA ILE A 325 18.51 8.84 24.22
C ILE A 325 17.24 9.57 24.65
N SER A 326 17.37 10.59 25.50
CA SER A 326 16.19 11.25 26.08
C SER A 326 16.35 12.74 26.29
N TYR A 327 15.22 13.43 26.36
CA TYR A 327 15.16 14.84 26.76
C TYR A 327 13.79 15.21 27.33
N ASP A 328 13.62 16.41 27.87
CA ASP A 328 12.58 16.73 28.87
C ASP A 328 11.70 17.95 28.52
N ARG A 329 11.52 18.24 27.22
CA ARG A 329 10.72 19.38 26.74
C ARG A 329 9.28 19.00 26.39
N ALA A 330 8.34 19.92 26.65
CA ALA A 330 6.96 19.91 26.17
C ALA A 330 6.66 21.09 25.24
N ASN A 331 5.49 21.06 24.57
CA ASN A 331 5.01 22.12 23.69
C ASN A 331 4.97 23.50 24.38
N GLY A 332 4.49 23.55 25.62
CA GLY A 332 4.43 24.79 26.42
C GLY A 332 5.73 25.17 27.12
N THR A 333 6.80 24.36 27.05
CA THR A 333 8.12 24.74 27.60
C THR A 333 8.61 26.00 26.90
N THR A 334 9.04 26.99 27.68
CA THR A 334 9.49 28.29 27.15
C THR A 334 10.87 28.22 26.51
N LYS A 335 11.06 29.05 25.48
CA LYS A 335 12.34 29.21 24.78
C LYS A 335 13.17 30.33 25.43
N PRO A 336 14.52 30.23 25.42
CA PRO A 336 15.40 31.33 25.82
C PRO A 336 15.15 32.63 25.03
N GLU A 337 14.82 32.52 23.74
CA GLU A 337 14.49 33.65 22.85
C GLU A 337 13.03 34.12 22.95
N GLY A 338 12.21 33.51 23.80
CA GLY A 338 10.79 33.84 23.99
C GLY A 338 9.83 32.98 23.16
N GLY A 339 8.56 32.95 23.59
CA GLY A 339 7.58 31.97 23.13
C GLY A 339 7.84 30.57 23.69
N THR A 340 7.24 29.55 23.08
CA THR A 340 7.38 28.15 23.51
C THR A 340 7.94 27.27 22.38
N TYR A 341 8.35 26.04 22.72
CA TYR A 341 8.88 25.08 21.75
C TYR A 341 7.83 24.59 20.75
N GLY A 342 6.57 24.44 21.16
CA GLY A 342 5.51 23.81 20.37
C GLY A 342 5.73 22.30 20.19
N THR A 343 4.72 21.54 19.78
CA THR A 343 4.82 20.07 19.66
C THR A 343 6.03 19.62 18.82
N SER A 344 6.25 20.22 17.65
CA SER A 344 7.42 19.86 16.81
C SER A 344 8.77 20.21 17.45
N GLY A 345 8.82 21.22 18.32
CA GLY A 345 10.05 21.65 19.01
C GLY A 345 10.27 20.98 20.37
N SER A 346 9.29 20.21 20.87
CA SER A 346 9.43 19.39 22.08
C SER A 346 10.13 18.05 21.82
N ALA A 347 10.36 17.71 20.55
CA ALA A 347 11.01 16.48 20.11
C ALA A 347 12.40 16.27 20.74
N SER A 348 12.54 15.20 21.52
CA SER A 348 13.82 14.77 22.07
C SER A 348 14.79 14.32 20.97
N VAL A 349 14.27 13.65 19.93
CA VAL A 349 15.01 13.36 18.69
C VAL A 349 14.22 13.81 17.46
N THR A 350 14.86 14.56 16.56
CA THR A 350 14.32 14.94 15.24
C THR A 350 15.10 14.25 14.12
N ILE A 351 14.38 13.59 13.21
CA ILE A 351 14.93 12.80 12.10
C ILE A 351 14.45 13.39 10.77
N ASP A 352 15.30 14.23 10.16
CA ASP A 352 15.10 14.80 8.81
C ASP A 352 15.96 14.10 7.74
N GLY A 353 16.95 13.29 8.14
CA GLY A 353 17.83 12.53 7.25
C GLY A 353 17.19 11.26 6.69
N ASP A 354 17.02 11.21 5.37
CA ASP A 354 16.50 10.06 4.61
C ASP A 354 17.34 8.78 4.81
N GLY A 355 16.66 7.62 4.89
CA GLY A 355 17.30 6.30 5.04
C GLY A 355 17.85 6.02 6.45
N PHE A 356 17.49 6.84 7.45
CA PHE A 356 17.91 6.63 8.83
C PHE A 356 17.43 5.28 9.39
N THR A 357 18.30 4.60 10.16
CA THR A 357 18.00 3.35 10.86
C THR A 357 18.34 3.47 12.34
N ALA A 358 17.49 2.99 13.24
CA ALA A 358 17.81 2.78 14.65
C ALA A 358 17.56 1.33 15.07
N ARG A 359 18.47 0.76 15.86
CA ARG A 359 18.36 -0.61 16.39
C ARG A 359 18.77 -0.73 17.84
N ASN A 360 18.06 -1.57 18.59
CA ASN A 360 18.41 -2.01 19.96
C ASN A 360 18.66 -0.83 20.94
N LEU A 361 17.77 0.17 20.94
CA LEU A 361 17.88 1.34 21.82
C LEU A 361 16.51 1.94 22.17
N THR A 362 16.50 2.89 23.10
CA THR A 362 15.32 3.65 23.54
C THR A 362 15.45 5.11 23.14
N PHE A 363 14.39 5.67 22.55
CA PHE A 363 14.12 7.10 22.50
C PHE A 363 13.06 7.44 23.55
N ALA A 364 13.23 8.52 24.31
CA ALA A 364 12.25 8.93 25.31
C ALA A 364 12.10 10.45 25.39
N ASN A 365 10.88 10.91 25.64
CA ASN A 365 10.65 12.22 26.26
C ASN A 365 10.33 11.99 27.74
N THR A 366 11.10 12.63 28.61
CA THR A 366 11.03 12.48 30.07
C THR A 366 10.45 13.73 30.76
N PHE A 367 9.65 14.51 30.04
CA PHE A 367 8.92 15.65 30.60
C PHE A 367 7.96 15.23 31.72
N ASP A 368 8.13 15.82 32.91
CA ASP A 368 7.29 15.55 34.08
C ASP A 368 6.03 16.43 34.07
N GLU A 369 4.90 15.85 33.62
CA GLU A 369 3.60 16.50 33.66
C GLU A 369 3.15 16.92 35.07
N ALA A 370 3.62 16.27 36.14
CA ALA A 370 3.23 16.56 37.52
C ALA A 370 4.15 17.61 38.16
N GLY A 371 5.44 17.57 37.84
CA GLY A 371 6.44 18.58 38.21
C GLY A 371 6.23 19.94 37.53
N HIS A 372 5.56 19.97 36.36
CA HIS A 372 5.26 21.18 35.58
C HIS A 372 3.74 21.47 35.47
N PRO A 373 3.04 21.82 36.56
CA PRO A 373 1.63 22.20 36.53
C PRO A 373 1.36 23.53 35.82
N GLU A 374 2.37 24.40 35.68
CA GLU A 374 2.28 25.69 34.96
C GLU A 374 2.25 25.54 33.43
N ILE A 375 2.71 24.40 32.90
CA ILE A 375 2.71 24.12 31.47
C ILE A 375 1.35 23.54 31.06
N ALA A 376 0.48 24.37 30.47
CA ALA A 376 -0.84 23.95 30.00
C ALA A 376 -0.79 23.02 28.77
N ASN A 377 0.17 23.25 27.86
CA ASN A 377 0.34 22.46 26.64
C ASN A 377 1.43 21.38 26.86
N LYS A 378 1.01 20.17 27.25
CA LYS A 378 1.90 19.10 27.74
C LYS A 378 2.38 18.10 26.67
N GLN A 379 2.14 18.37 25.39
CA GLN A 379 2.60 17.52 24.27
C GLN A 379 4.13 17.37 24.28
N ALA A 380 4.64 16.15 24.45
CA ALA A 380 6.03 15.87 24.77
C ALA A 380 6.60 14.79 23.83
N VAL A 381 7.05 15.20 22.65
CA VAL A 381 7.47 14.29 21.58
C VAL A 381 8.80 13.62 21.93
N ALA A 382 8.86 12.29 21.86
CA ALA A 382 10.11 11.53 21.95
C ALA A 382 10.85 11.52 20.60
N VAL A 383 10.12 11.24 19.51
CA VAL A 383 10.68 11.23 18.15
C VAL A 383 9.76 11.95 17.17
N LEU A 384 10.32 12.95 16.47
CA LEU A 384 9.75 13.56 15.27
C LEU A 384 10.46 13.02 14.04
N THR A 385 9.73 12.44 13.08
CA THR A 385 10.26 12.13 11.75
C THR A 385 9.76 13.13 10.71
N ARG A 386 10.60 13.53 9.77
CA ARG A 386 10.16 14.20 8.52
C ARG A 386 10.80 13.61 7.25
N ALA A 387 11.52 12.51 7.41
CA ALA A 387 12.28 11.81 6.38
C ALA A 387 11.56 10.57 5.82
N ASP A 388 12.11 9.99 4.77
CA ASP A 388 11.65 8.77 4.10
C ASP A 388 12.65 7.60 4.27
N ARG A 389 12.20 6.37 3.99
CA ARG A 389 12.94 5.10 4.12
C ARG A 389 13.46 4.79 5.53
N LEU A 390 12.68 5.12 6.56
CA LEU A 390 13.10 4.95 7.95
C LEU A 390 12.91 3.51 8.46
N VAL A 391 13.86 3.02 9.27
CA VAL A 391 13.79 1.69 9.89
C VAL A 391 14.05 1.78 11.39
N PHE A 392 13.12 1.27 12.19
CA PHE A 392 13.25 1.11 13.63
C PHE A 392 13.05 -0.37 13.95
N ASP A 393 14.04 -1.01 14.55
CA ASP A 393 14.11 -2.48 14.68
C ASP A 393 14.58 -2.84 16.11
N ASN A 394 13.67 -3.42 16.91
CA ASN A 394 13.84 -3.58 18.36
C ASN A 394 14.18 -2.22 19.04
N VAL A 395 13.31 -1.21 18.84
CA VAL A 395 13.45 0.14 19.40
C VAL A 395 12.29 0.44 20.35
N ARG A 396 12.57 1.16 21.44
CA ARG A 396 11.55 1.68 22.37
C ARG A 396 11.31 3.17 22.15
N PHE A 397 10.06 3.60 22.25
CA PHE A 397 9.62 5.00 22.19
C PHE A 397 8.78 5.29 23.44
N LEU A 398 9.26 6.15 24.33
CA LEU A 398 8.63 6.40 25.64
C LEU A 398 8.21 7.87 25.80
N GLY A 399 7.04 8.10 26.39
CA GLY A 399 6.46 9.41 26.66
C GLY A 399 5.01 9.27 27.10
N ASN A 400 4.28 10.39 27.19
CA ASN A 400 2.85 10.42 27.53
C ASN A 400 2.03 10.89 26.31
N GLN A 401 1.73 12.18 26.23
CA GLN A 401 1.04 12.80 25.11
C GLN A 401 2.00 13.08 23.95
N ASP A 402 1.57 12.79 22.72
CA ASP A 402 2.29 13.06 21.46
C ASP A 402 3.66 12.32 21.33
N THR A 403 3.85 11.13 21.92
CA THR A 403 5.17 10.43 21.97
C THR A 403 5.87 10.27 20.61
N LEU A 404 5.20 9.73 19.58
CA LEU A 404 5.77 9.44 18.26
C LEU A 404 5.07 10.28 17.17
N TYR A 405 5.74 11.36 16.77
CA TYR A 405 5.30 12.23 15.68
C TYR A 405 5.83 11.70 14.34
N HIS A 406 5.22 10.63 13.82
CA HIS A 406 5.56 10.08 12.51
C HIS A 406 4.97 10.94 11.39
N ASN A 407 5.74 11.94 10.99
CA ASN A 407 5.39 12.98 10.02
C ASN A 407 6.24 12.89 8.74
N SER A 408 5.97 13.77 7.78
CA SER A 408 6.77 13.95 6.55
C SER A 408 7.14 15.42 6.34
N SER A 409 8.15 15.68 5.51
CA SER A 409 8.70 17.02 5.24
C SER A 409 7.69 18.02 4.67
N SER A 410 6.74 17.57 3.85
CA SER A 410 5.57 18.36 3.42
C SER A 410 4.33 17.47 3.23
N VAL A 411 3.16 18.07 3.01
CA VAL A 411 1.90 17.33 2.81
C VAL A 411 1.90 16.47 1.53
N ASP A 412 2.65 16.89 0.51
CA ASP A 412 2.77 16.21 -0.78
C ASP A 412 3.89 15.15 -0.82
N VAL A 413 4.70 15.06 0.25
CA VAL A 413 5.79 14.08 0.37
C VAL A 413 5.37 12.94 1.29
N VAL A 414 5.47 11.72 0.78
CA VAL A 414 5.29 10.48 1.55
C VAL A 414 6.61 10.15 2.25
N GLY A 415 6.64 10.27 3.59
CA GLY A 415 7.73 9.76 4.42
C GLY A 415 7.35 8.39 4.98
N ARG A 416 8.03 7.33 4.55
CA ARG A 416 7.73 5.95 4.97
C ARG A 416 8.61 5.50 6.14
N ALA A 417 8.04 4.74 7.07
CA ALA A 417 8.78 4.12 8.18
C ALA A 417 8.32 2.69 8.47
N TYR A 418 9.28 1.78 8.68
CA TYR A 418 9.04 0.43 9.20
C TYR A 418 9.48 0.35 10.66
N PHE A 419 8.53 0.09 11.55
CA PHE A 419 8.73 -0.15 12.97
C PHE A 419 8.52 -1.65 13.22
N ARG A 420 9.60 -2.39 13.44
CA ARG A 420 9.61 -3.84 13.64
C ARG A 420 9.97 -4.18 15.07
N GLN A 421 9.14 -5.02 15.71
CA GLN A 421 9.38 -5.51 17.08
C GLN A 421 9.67 -4.37 18.08
N CYS A 422 9.06 -3.21 17.85
CA CYS A 422 9.25 -2.01 18.65
C CYS A 422 8.28 -2.01 19.85
N TYR A 423 8.59 -1.18 20.84
CA TYR A 423 7.70 -0.86 21.95
C TYR A 423 7.38 0.63 21.89
N VAL A 424 6.10 1.00 21.88
CA VAL A 424 5.67 2.41 21.90
C VAL A 424 4.73 2.60 23.09
N GLU A 425 5.03 3.53 24.00
CA GLU A 425 4.13 3.92 25.08
C GLU A 425 3.73 5.39 25.05
N GLY A 426 2.54 5.66 25.58
CA GLY A 426 1.94 6.98 25.71
C GLY A 426 0.45 6.89 26.00
N ASP A 427 -0.26 8.01 25.96
CA ASP A 427 -1.69 8.06 26.29
C ASP A 427 -2.53 8.83 25.28
N VAL A 428 -2.34 10.14 25.15
CA VAL A 428 -3.09 11.01 24.23
C VAL A 428 -2.32 11.13 22.92
N ASP A 429 -2.94 10.72 21.82
CA ASP A 429 -2.45 10.92 20.45
C ASP A 429 -1.02 10.40 20.22
N PHE A 430 -0.60 9.36 20.96
CA PHE A 430 0.82 9.04 21.12
C PHE A 430 1.52 8.44 19.88
N ILE A 431 0.75 8.14 18.82
CA ILE A 431 1.26 7.88 17.46
C ILE A 431 0.47 8.76 16.48
N PHE A 432 1.09 9.82 15.95
CA PHE A 432 0.39 10.85 15.20
C PHE A 432 1.23 11.48 14.07
N GLY A 433 0.53 12.13 13.13
CA GLY A 433 1.12 12.70 11.92
C GLY A 433 0.63 12.04 10.63
N ARG A 434 1.22 12.45 9.50
CA ARG A 434 0.77 12.07 8.14
C ARG A 434 1.65 11.02 7.44
N GLY A 435 2.69 10.53 8.11
CA GLY A 435 3.64 9.56 7.56
C GLY A 435 2.99 8.21 7.19
N THR A 436 3.71 7.41 6.42
CA THR A 436 3.30 6.06 6.04
C THR A 436 4.04 5.03 6.90
N GLY A 437 3.44 4.67 8.03
CA GLY A 437 4.05 3.86 9.07
C GLY A 437 3.54 2.44 9.08
N VAL A 438 4.43 1.45 9.02
CA VAL A 438 4.09 0.05 9.28
C VAL A 438 4.69 -0.38 10.62
N PHE A 439 3.82 -0.71 11.56
CA PHE A 439 4.14 -1.30 12.85
C PHE A 439 3.90 -2.82 12.76
N ASP A 440 4.96 -3.61 12.85
CA ASP A 440 4.95 -5.07 12.68
C ASP A 440 5.52 -5.75 13.93
N ARG A 441 4.68 -6.55 14.60
CA ARG A 441 5.03 -7.27 15.85
C ARG A 441 5.41 -6.36 17.01
N CYS A 442 4.88 -5.14 17.04
CA CYS A 442 5.15 -4.17 18.10
C CYS A 442 4.26 -4.41 19.33
N GLU A 443 4.76 -4.06 20.53
CA GLU A 443 3.90 -3.77 21.68
C GLU A 443 3.51 -2.28 21.63
N ILE A 444 2.21 -2.01 21.76
CA ILE A 444 1.63 -0.67 21.73
C ILE A 444 0.92 -0.46 23.07
N LYS A 445 1.56 0.32 23.93
CA LYS A 445 1.25 0.43 25.36
C LYS A 445 0.50 1.73 25.66
N SER A 446 -0.79 1.64 25.90
CA SER A 446 -1.54 2.80 26.43
C SER A 446 -1.27 2.93 27.94
N LEU A 447 -0.83 4.09 28.39
CA LEU A 447 -0.64 4.40 29.80
C LEU A 447 -1.98 4.68 30.50
N ASP A 448 -1.98 4.65 31.84
CA ASP A 448 -3.15 4.97 32.65
C ASP A 448 -3.05 6.43 33.15
N ARG A 449 -4.03 7.26 32.80
CA ARG A 449 -4.15 8.65 33.29
C ARG A 449 -5.06 8.75 34.53
N GLY A 450 -5.39 7.61 35.16
CA GLY A 450 -6.25 7.52 36.33
C GLY A 450 -7.74 7.65 36.03
N SER A 451 -8.13 7.48 34.76
CA SER A 451 -9.51 7.66 34.29
C SER A 451 -10.26 6.33 34.20
N SER A 452 -11.55 6.34 34.53
CA SER A 452 -12.43 5.17 34.38
C SER A 452 -13.12 5.08 33.02
N SER A 453 -13.00 6.11 32.17
CA SER A 453 -13.78 6.24 30.93
C SER A 453 -12.99 6.74 29.71
N ASN A 454 -11.92 7.49 29.91
CA ASN A 454 -11.05 7.95 28.82
C ASN A 454 -9.62 8.20 29.32
N ASN A 455 -8.70 7.29 28.97
CA ASN A 455 -7.26 7.40 29.23
C ASN A 455 -6.47 7.84 27.99
N GLY A 456 -7.10 7.93 26.80
CA GLY A 456 -6.46 8.47 25.60
C GLY A 456 -6.77 7.74 24.29
N TYR A 457 -5.89 7.93 23.31
CA TYR A 457 -6.09 7.59 21.90
C TYR A 457 -4.77 7.06 21.33
N VAL A 458 -4.77 5.82 20.82
CA VAL A 458 -3.55 5.18 20.29
C VAL A 458 -3.03 5.90 19.04
N THR A 459 -3.92 6.43 18.21
CA THR A 459 -3.53 7.17 16.99
C THR A 459 -4.27 8.49 16.80
N ALA A 460 -3.54 9.48 16.27
CA ALA A 460 -4.08 10.72 15.73
C ALA A 460 -3.48 10.99 14.35
N ALA A 461 -3.72 10.06 13.42
CA ALA A 461 -3.19 10.17 12.06
C ALA A 461 -3.79 11.39 11.33
N SER A 462 -2.97 12.04 10.51
CA SER A 462 -3.30 13.21 9.68
C SER A 462 -2.92 13.00 8.20
N THR A 463 -2.95 11.74 7.76
CA THR A 463 -2.63 11.30 6.40
C THR A 463 -3.44 12.09 5.36
N SER A 464 -2.77 12.76 4.42
CA SER A 464 -3.45 13.39 3.28
C SER A 464 -4.26 12.36 2.49
N ILE A 465 -5.44 12.75 2.00
CA ILE A 465 -6.27 11.92 1.10
C ILE A 465 -5.53 11.52 -0.18
N ALA A 466 -4.55 12.33 -0.62
CA ALA A 466 -3.68 12.02 -1.75
C ALA A 466 -2.66 10.89 -1.46
N ASN A 467 -2.36 10.63 -0.18
CA ASN A 467 -1.56 9.49 0.24
C ASN A 467 -2.49 8.29 0.53
N PRO A 468 -2.40 7.16 -0.19
CA PRO A 468 -3.26 6.00 0.04
C PRO A 468 -3.02 5.31 1.39
N TYR A 469 -1.83 5.49 2.00
CA TYR A 469 -1.38 4.71 3.15
C TYR A 469 -0.95 5.60 4.31
N GLY A 470 -1.65 5.51 5.43
CA GLY A 470 -1.26 6.10 6.71
C GLY A 470 -0.57 5.04 7.57
N TYR A 471 -1.23 4.59 8.63
CA TYR A 471 -0.66 3.62 9.56
C TYR A 471 -1.23 2.21 9.37
N LEU A 472 -0.35 1.22 9.40
CA LEU A 472 -0.66 -0.21 9.45
C LEU A 472 -0.09 -0.80 10.74
N PHE A 473 -0.93 -1.37 11.59
CA PHE A 473 -0.52 -2.18 12.73
C PHE A 473 -0.83 -3.64 12.38
N THR A 474 0.20 -4.50 12.34
CA THR A 474 0.07 -5.91 11.98
C THR A 474 0.84 -6.81 12.94
N HIS A 475 0.20 -7.89 13.40
CA HIS A 475 0.75 -8.79 14.44
C HIS A 475 1.12 -8.07 15.76
N CYS A 476 0.60 -6.86 15.99
CA CYS A 476 0.88 -6.07 17.18
C CYS A 476 0.10 -6.58 18.39
N THR A 477 0.57 -6.24 19.59
CA THR A 477 -0.16 -6.45 20.85
C THR A 477 -0.40 -5.11 21.52
N LEU A 478 -1.67 -4.73 21.68
CA LEU A 478 -2.05 -3.53 22.41
C LEU A 478 -2.25 -3.88 23.89
N THR A 479 -1.48 -3.21 24.76
CA THR A 479 -1.42 -3.47 26.20
C THR A 479 -1.69 -2.19 27.00
N SER A 480 -2.21 -2.33 28.22
CA SER A 480 -2.41 -1.19 29.13
C SER A 480 -2.66 -1.70 30.56
N PRO A 481 -2.23 -0.96 31.60
CA PRO A 481 -2.70 -1.16 32.96
C PRO A 481 -4.03 -0.44 33.25
N ALA A 482 -4.49 0.43 32.34
CA ALA A 482 -5.66 1.29 32.53
C ALA A 482 -6.99 0.52 32.56
N ALA A 483 -8.05 1.23 32.98
CA ALA A 483 -9.41 0.69 33.06
C ALA A 483 -9.87 0.03 31.74
N ALA A 484 -10.62 -1.07 31.85
CA ALA A 484 -11.25 -1.70 30.70
C ALA A 484 -12.22 -0.72 30.01
N LYS A 485 -12.28 -0.75 28.67
CA LYS A 485 -13.12 0.12 27.84
C LYS A 485 -12.94 1.62 28.15
N SER A 486 -11.69 2.08 28.13
CA SER A 486 -11.31 3.47 28.39
C SER A 486 -10.33 4.08 27.37
N VAL A 487 -9.93 3.35 26.32
CA VAL A 487 -8.95 3.82 25.32
C VAL A 487 -9.51 3.67 23.91
N TYR A 488 -9.29 4.69 23.07
CA TYR A 488 -9.63 4.69 21.65
C TYR A 488 -8.47 4.17 20.80
N LEU A 489 -8.76 3.46 19.71
CA LEU A 489 -7.75 3.14 18.67
C LEU A 489 -7.31 4.40 17.91
N GLY A 490 -8.19 5.41 17.78
CA GLY A 490 -7.78 6.71 17.30
C GLY A 490 -8.88 7.71 16.95
N ARG A 491 -8.44 8.85 16.42
CA ARG A 491 -9.27 9.98 15.99
C ARG A 491 -8.64 10.73 14.81
N PRO A 492 -9.41 11.39 13.92
CA PRO A 492 -8.88 11.97 12.69
C PRO A 492 -8.27 13.34 12.97
N TRP A 493 -6.94 13.45 12.94
CA TRP A 493 -6.31 14.75 13.17
C TRP A 493 -6.25 15.56 11.87
N HIS A 494 -6.87 16.74 11.88
CA HIS A 494 -6.79 17.73 10.81
C HIS A 494 -5.88 18.90 11.24
N PRO A 495 -4.59 18.91 10.85
CA PRO A 495 -3.64 19.93 11.30
C PRO A 495 -4.04 21.31 10.79
N GLY A 496 -4.26 22.26 11.70
CA GLY A 496 -4.77 23.59 11.35
C GLY A 496 -6.17 23.60 10.71
N GLY A 497 -6.91 22.50 10.78
CA GLY A 497 -8.20 22.34 10.11
C GLY A 497 -8.12 21.96 8.63
N ASP A 498 -6.99 21.44 8.14
CA ASP A 498 -6.87 20.96 6.75
C ASP A 498 -7.89 19.85 6.44
N VAL A 499 -8.91 20.19 5.67
CA VAL A 499 -9.98 19.28 5.22
C VAL A 499 -9.47 18.09 4.38
N ASN A 500 -8.25 18.17 3.84
CA ASN A 500 -7.65 17.11 3.03
C ASN A 500 -6.90 16.05 3.86
N ALA A 501 -6.70 16.27 5.16
CA ALA A 501 -6.04 15.36 6.10
C ALA A 501 -6.94 14.16 6.50
N ILE A 502 -7.49 13.46 5.51
CA ILE A 502 -8.37 12.30 5.71
C ILE A 502 -7.55 11.09 6.22
N ALA A 503 -7.35 11.05 7.52
CA ALA A 503 -6.60 10.06 8.29
C ALA A 503 -6.80 8.61 7.80
N GLN A 504 -5.75 7.78 7.82
CA GLN A 504 -5.81 6.37 7.45
C GLN A 504 -5.09 5.51 8.48
N VAL A 505 -5.81 4.55 9.08
CA VAL A 505 -5.28 3.65 10.12
C VAL A 505 -5.93 2.28 9.97
N VAL A 506 -5.11 1.23 9.96
CA VAL A 506 -5.57 -0.16 9.90
C VAL A 506 -4.91 -0.98 11.01
N PHE A 507 -5.72 -1.55 11.91
CA PHE A 507 -5.27 -2.58 12.86
C PHE A 507 -5.67 -3.95 12.34
N ARG A 508 -4.70 -4.81 12.02
CA ARG A 508 -4.95 -6.14 11.44
C ARG A 508 -4.15 -7.25 12.10
N ASP A 509 -4.69 -8.47 12.14
CA ASP A 509 -4.04 -9.67 12.65
C ASP A 509 -3.39 -9.47 14.05
N SER A 510 -3.95 -8.55 14.85
CA SER A 510 -3.35 -8.00 16.07
C SER A 510 -4.17 -8.33 17.32
N THR A 511 -3.54 -8.36 18.49
CA THR A 511 -4.22 -8.60 19.77
C THR A 511 -4.58 -7.28 20.44
N LEU A 512 -5.86 -7.06 20.72
CA LEU A 512 -6.38 -5.85 21.35
C LEU A 512 -6.74 -6.12 22.82
N GLY A 513 -6.09 -5.42 23.75
CA GLY A 513 -6.36 -5.55 25.18
C GLY A 513 -7.70 -4.95 25.64
N ALA A 514 -8.13 -5.29 26.86
CA ALA A 514 -9.47 -4.97 27.37
C ALA A 514 -9.74 -3.47 27.57
N HIS A 515 -8.69 -2.64 27.59
CA HIS A 515 -8.77 -1.17 27.63
C HIS A 515 -9.40 -0.59 26.36
N ILE A 516 -9.31 -1.27 25.20
CA ILE A 516 -9.87 -0.77 23.94
C ILE A 516 -11.40 -0.80 23.96
N LEU A 517 -11.99 0.39 23.82
CA LEU A 517 -13.42 0.67 23.74
C LEU A 517 -14.15 -0.15 22.66
N ASP A 518 -15.44 -0.38 22.86
CA ASP A 518 -16.30 -1.08 21.89
C ASP A 518 -16.68 -0.19 20.69
N ALA A 519 -16.70 1.13 20.89
CA ALA A 519 -16.60 2.13 19.83
C ALA A 519 -15.21 2.81 19.94
N PRO A 520 -14.18 2.29 19.26
CA PRO A 520 -12.79 2.69 19.47
C PRO A 520 -12.35 3.89 18.61
N TRP A 521 -13.22 4.41 17.75
CA TRP A 521 -12.96 5.57 16.90
C TRP A 521 -13.82 6.75 17.36
N THR A 522 -13.26 7.96 17.35
CA THR A 522 -13.97 9.15 17.83
C THR A 522 -13.57 10.41 17.07
N ASP A 523 -14.44 11.40 17.09
CA ASP A 523 -14.29 12.66 16.36
C ASP A 523 -13.18 13.54 16.96
N MET A 524 -12.62 14.45 16.16
CA MET A 524 -11.61 15.41 16.63
C MET A 524 -11.85 16.78 16.01
N SER A 525 -11.88 17.83 16.84
CA SER A 525 -11.96 19.24 16.41
C SER A 525 -13.11 19.56 15.42
N GLY A 526 -14.21 18.80 15.46
CA GLY A 526 -15.37 18.95 14.57
C GLY A 526 -15.36 18.07 13.30
N PHE A 527 -14.31 17.28 13.08
CA PHE A 527 -14.23 16.31 11.97
C PHE A 527 -14.66 14.91 12.44
N SER A 528 -15.50 14.24 11.65
CA SER A 528 -16.02 12.94 12.05
C SER A 528 -15.05 11.80 11.76
N TRP A 529 -14.94 10.85 12.69
CA TRP A 529 -14.19 9.63 12.44
C TRP A 529 -14.78 8.79 11.30
N ARG A 530 -16.08 8.94 10.99
CA ARG A 530 -16.74 8.20 9.90
C ARG A 530 -16.30 8.63 8.50
N ASP A 531 -15.76 9.85 8.37
CA ASP A 531 -15.19 10.36 7.13
C ASP A 531 -13.73 9.90 6.94
N ALA A 532 -13.12 9.31 7.98
CA ALA A 532 -11.75 8.83 7.98
C ALA A 532 -11.63 7.37 7.50
N ARG A 533 -10.43 7.01 7.04
CA ARG A 533 -10.09 5.69 6.49
C ARG A 533 -9.63 4.74 7.61
N PHE A 534 -10.46 4.56 8.63
CA PHE A 534 -10.20 3.73 9.80
C PHE A 534 -10.81 2.33 9.66
N PHE A 535 -9.99 1.29 9.77
CA PHE A 535 -10.45 -0.10 9.59
C PHE A 535 -9.76 -1.12 10.49
N GLU A 536 -10.39 -2.29 10.64
CA GLU A 536 -9.84 -3.45 11.33
C GLU A 536 -9.93 -4.73 10.48
N HIS A 537 -9.08 -5.73 10.77
CA HIS A 537 -9.20 -7.06 10.17
C HIS A 537 -8.61 -8.18 11.04
N ALA A 538 -9.36 -9.26 11.29
CA ALA A 538 -8.86 -10.47 11.97
C ALA A 538 -8.13 -10.20 13.32
N ASN A 539 -8.50 -9.12 14.02
CA ASN A 539 -8.01 -8.82 15.35
C ASN A 539 -8.58 -9.81 16.38
N THR A 540 -7.85 -10.00 17.49
CA THR A 540 -8.23 -10.93 18.57
C THR A 540 -8.10 -10.28 19.96
N GLY A 541 -8.66 -10.92 20.98
CA GLY A 541 -8.61 -10.44 22.37
C GLY A 541 -9.85 -9.65 22.84
N PRO A 542 -9.91 -9.28 24.13
CA PRO A 542 -11.09 -8.63 24.72
C PRO A 542 -11.37 -7.20 24.22
N GLY A 543 -10.41 -6.59 23.50
CA GLY A 543 -10.58 -5.31 22.81
C GLY A 543 -11.10 -5.42 21.37
N SER A 544 -11.20 -6.62 20.79
CA SER A 544 -11.58 -6.85 19.38
C SER A 544 -13.02 -7.36 19.22
N VAL A 545 -13.99 -6.58 19.70
CA VAL A 545 -15.41 -6.83 19.37
C VAL A 545 -15.67 -6.44 17.90
N ILE A 546 -16.77 -6.94 17.34
CA ILE A 546 -17.27 -6.51 16.02
C ILE A 546 -18.55 -5.71 16.24
N GLY A 547 -18.67 -4.54 15.61
CA GLY A 547 -19.82 -3.64 15.75
C GLY A 547 -19.89 -2.60 14.65
N VAL A 548 -21.00 -1.87 14.58
CA VAL A 548 -21.25 -0.83 13.55
C VAL A 548 -20.26 0.33 13.60
N ASP A 549 -19.63 0.55 14.76
CA ASP A 549 -18.62 1.58 14.98
C ASP A 549 -17.18 1.06 14.83
N ARG A 550 -17.02 -0.08 14.13
CA ARG A 550 -15.73 -0.76 13.89
C ARG A 550 -15.65 -1.29 12.46
N PRO A 551 -15.36 -0.43 11.45
CA PRO A 551 -15.35 -0.84 10.05
C PRO A 551 -14.38 -2.01 9.79
N GLN A 552 -14.89 -3.15 9.33
CA GLN A 552 -14.08 -4.33 9.05
C GLN A 552 -13.69 -4.38 7.57
N LEU A 553 -12.43 -4.69 7.29
CA LEU A 553 -12.01 -5.10 5.94
C LEU A 553 -12.47 -6.53 5.66
N SER A 554 -12.91 -6.79 4.44
CA SER A 554 -12.93 -8.16 3.92
C SER A 554 -11.52 -8.72 3.79
N SER A 555 -11.37 -10.05 3.77
CA SER A 555 -10.07 -10.71 3.57
C SER A 555 -9.40 -10.33 2.24
N ALA A 556 -10.18 -9.98 1.22
CA ALA A 556 -9.66 -9.50 -0.07
C ALA A 556 -9.07 -8.09 0.04
N GLN A 557 -9.75 -7.15 0.73
CA GLN A 557 -9.20 -5.82 1.00
C GLN A 557 -7.96 -5.91 1.90
N ALA A 558 -8.00 -6.74 2.95
CA ALA A 558 -6.85 -6.97 3.82
C ALA A 558 -5.67 -7.60 3.05
N ALA A 559 -5.90 -8.50 2.09
CA ALA A 559 -4.82 -9.08 1.28
C ALA A 559 -4.06 -8.05 0.43
N ALA A 560 -4.68 -6.90 0.10
CA ALA A 560 -3.99 -5.79 -0.58
C ALA A 560 -3.18 -4.89 0.38
N LEU A 561 -3.62 -4.76 1.64
CA LEU A 561 -2.99 -3.89 2.65
C LEU A 561 -1.87 -4.61 3.41
N THR A 562 -0.78 -4.90 2.69
CA THR A 562 0.44 -5.53 3.24
C THR A 562 1.49 -4.49 3.66
N PRO A 563 2.43 -4.87 4.56
CA PRO A 563 3.64 -4.09 4.82
C PRO A 563 4.37 -3.65 3.53
N GLN A 564 4.51 -4.57 2.55
CA GLN A 564 5.15 -4.29 1.27
C GLN A 564 4.38 -3.25 0.45
N ALA A 565 3.04 -3.22 0.52
CA ALA A 565 2.22 -2.24 -0.19
C ALA A 565 2.35 -0.84 0.41
N TYR A 566 2.35 -0.72 1.74
CA TYR A 566 2.55 0.56 2.45
C TYR A 566 3.95 1.14 2.23
N LEU A 567 4.99 0.30 2.29
CA LEU A 567 6.38 0.74 2.21
C LEU A 567 6.91 0.83 0.76
N ALA A 568 6.10 0.43 -0.23
CA ALA A 568 6.45 0.54 -1.64
C ALA A 568 6.69 2.01 -2.06
N GLY A 569 7.62 2.19 -2.99
CA GLY A 569 7.90 3.46 -3.63
C GLY A 569 8.63 3.25 -4.96
N ASN A 570 8.83 4.32 -5.71
CA ASN A 570 9.50 4.28 -7.02
C ASN A 570 11.03 4.05 -6.92
N ASP A 571 11.55 3.86 -5.71
CA ASP A 571 12.96 3.68 -5.38
C ASP A 571 13.35 2.22 -5.05
N GLY A 572 12.38 1.31 -5.00
CA GLY A 572 12.62 -0.11 -4.71
C GLY A 572 13.02 -0.40 -3.25
N TRP A 573 12.83 0.55 -2.33
CA TRP A 573 13.07 0.30 -0.91
C TRP A 573 12.12 -0.76 -0.37
N ASN A 574 12.69 -1.83 0.19
CA ASN A 574 11.97 -2.86 0.92
C ASN A 574 12.77 -3.20 2.20
N PRO A 575 12.35 -2.72 3.38
CA PRO A 575 13.02 -2.99 4.64
C PRO A 575 12.53 -4.29 5.31
N ILE A 576 11.65 -5.05 4.67
CA ILE A 576 11.03 -6.26 5.22
C ILE A 576 11.88 -7.48 4.85
N TYR A 577 12.32 -8.21 5.88
CA TYR A 577 13.23 -9.37 5.81
C TYR A 577 12.79 -10.51 6.76
#